data_AF-A0A1G0PCY3-F1
#
_entry.id   AF-A0A1G0PCY3-F1
#
_cell.length_a   1.000
_cell.length_b   1.000
_cell.length_c   1.000
_cell.angle_alpha   90.00
_cell.angle_beta   90.00
_cell.angle_gamma   90.00
#
_symmetry.space_group_name_H-M   'P 1'
#
loop_
_entity.id
_entity.type
_entity.pdbx_description
1 polymer ?
#
loop_
_entity_poly.entity_id
_entity_poly.type
_entity_poly.pdbx_seq_one_letter_code
_entity_poly.pdbx_strand_id
1 'polypeptide(L)'
;MDLSLEHFDYKNSGKNILVCLDADCVVATNYITEIYNYFNNEKCSAAYVQFEHLLNGDEENKLAIICYEIFLRYYVLGLQIANSPYAFHTVGSTMACDAETYIKIQGMNKKKAAEDFYFMEKLSKSVKIHKIVSTKVYPSSRGSWRVPFGTGRSVTRFLSKTQNEYLLYSPQSFMVLKNWLNVFHQKNILSADDYLQKAKSFHTELYNFLVKNNFEVSWNKILQNTKTNEQINIQKSYWFDGFRTLKFIHHLRDTAFPQVNMFDALDEIFKQIGEPEINRENQEIPPIEIQQKYLETLRKLA
;
A
#
# COMPACT_ATOMS: atom_id res chain seq x y z
N MET A 1 21.95 -0.49 2.77
CA MET A 1 21.29 -1.60 3.48
C MET A 1 22.19 -2.83 3.52
N ASP A 2 22.75 -3.30 2.39
CA ASP A 2 23.69 -4.45 2.38
C ASP A 2 24.86 -4.32 3.37
N LEU A 3 25.53 -3.16 3.39
CA LEU A 3 26.64 -2.90 4.33
C LEU A 3 26.25 -3.06 5.80
N SER A 4 24.98 -2.88 6.16
CA SER A 4 24.51 -3.07 7.53
C SER A 4 24.60 -4.52 7.99
N LEU A 5 24.63 -5.49 7.05
CA LEU A 5 24.79 -6.91 7.37
C LEU A 5 26.16 -7.22 8.01
N GLU A 6 27.18 -6.41 7.76
CA GLU A 6 28.53 -6.59 8.33
C GLU A 6 28.64 -6.13 9.79
N HIS A 7 27.64 -5.39 10.27
CA HIS A 7 27.66 -4.78 11.61
C HIS A 7 26.83 -5.53 12.66
N PHE A 8 26.11 -6.57 12.26
CA PHE A 8 25.32 -7.36 13.19
C PHE A 8 26.16 -8.35 13.99
N ASP A 9 25.80 -8.53 15.26
CA ASP A 9 26.30 -9.65 16.06
C ASP A 9 25.42 -10.88 15.86
N TYR A 10 25.83 -11.73 14.91
CA TYR A 10 25.13 -12.99 14.61
C TYR A 10 25.25 -14.05 15.71
N LYS A 11 26.01 -13.81 16.78
CA LYS A 11 26.06 -14.70 17.95
C LYS A 11 24.96 -14.38 18.98
N ASN A 12 24.36 -13.19 18.90
CA ASN A 12 23.27 -12.80 19.78
C ASN A 12 21.99 -13.57 19.40
N SER A 13 21.19 -13.96 20.39
CA SER A 13 19.91 -14.66 20.19
C SER A 13 18.79 -13.75 19.71
N GLY A 14 18.92 -12.43 19.87
CA GLY A 14 17.96 -11.46 19.38
C GLY A 14 17.97 -11.34 17.85
N LYS A 15 16.83 -10.96 17.26
CA LYS A 15 16.77 -10.71 15.81
C LYS A 15 17.69 -9.56 15.40
N ASN A 16 18.44 -9.79 14.33
CA ASN A 16 19.16 -8.74 13.59
C ASN A 16 18.17 -8.03 12.67
N ILE A 17 17.84 -6.79 12.99
CA ILE A 17 16.76 -6.05 12.34
C ILE A 17 17.35 -4.88 11.55
N LEU A 18 16.99 -4.82 10.27
CA LEU A 18 17.25 -3.69 9.41
C LEU A 18 16.04 -2.76 9.46
N VAL A 19 16.29 -1.50 9.81
CA VAL A 19 15.26 -0.45 9.86
C VAL A 19 15.62 0.64 8.85
N CYS A 20 14.68 0.96 7.97
CA CYS A 20 14.84 2.02 6.97
C CYS A 20 14.29 3.33 7.53
N LEU A 21 15.11 4.38 7.57
CA LEU A 21 14.72 5.71 8.02
C LEU A 21 15.39 6.76 7.12
N ASP A 22 14.62 7.75 6.67
CA ASP A 22 15.20 8.86 5.90
C ASP A 22 15.91 9.85 6.83
N ALA A 23 16.94 10.51 6.32
CA ALA A 23 17.76 11.46 7.08
C ALA A 23 16.98 12.69 7.57
N ASP A 24 15.78 12.95 7.04
CA ASP A 24 14.89 14.04 7.44
C ASP A 24 13.60 13.55 8.12
N CYS A 25 13.61 12.35 8.68
CA CYS A 25 12.56 11.86 9.57
C CYS A 25 12.90 12.13 11.05
N VAL A 26 11.86 12.40 11.84
CA VAL A 26 11.92 12.30 13.32
C VAL A 26 11.17 11.04 13.74
N VAL A 27 11.47 10.47 14.90
CA VAL A 27 10.80 9.26 15.41
C VAL A 27 10.32 9.45 16.84
N ALA A 28 9.34 8.68 17.26
CA ALA A 28 8.91 8.65 18.65
C ALA A 28 10.06 8.16 19.56
N THR A 29 10.04 8.56 20.83
CA THR A 29 11.14 8.27 21.79
C THR A 29 11.35 6.76 22.02
N ASN A 30 10.32 5.95 21.85
CA ASN A 30 10.34 4.50 22.03
C ASN A 30 10.64 3.72 20.72
N TYR A 31 11.03 4.39 19.63
CA TYR A 31 11.14 3.81 18.28
C TYR A 31 11.96 2.52 18.19
N ILE A 32 13.22 2.56 18.61
CA ILE A 32 14.11 1.39 18.52
C ILE A 32 13.64 0.26 19.44
N THR A 33 13.24 0.59 20.66
CA THR A 33 12.81 -0.39 21.67
C THR A 33 11.56 -1.14 21.22
N GLU A 34 10.54 -0.44 20.73
CA GLU A 34 9.30 -1.06 20.27
C GLU A 34 9.52 -1.94 19.03
N ILE A 35 10.31 -1.49 18.06
CA ILE A 35 10.62 -2.29 16.88
C ILE A 35 11.36 -3.57 17.29
N TYR A 36 12.39 -3.44 18.14
CA TYR A 36 13.15 -4.59 18.61
C TYR A 36 12.27 -5.59 19.36
N ASN A 37 11.45 -5.12 20.30
CA ASN A 37 10.55 -5.97 21.07
C ASN A 37 9.53 -6.65 20.17
N TYR A 38 8.93 -5.93 19.21
CA TYR A 38 7.95 -6.49 18.28
C TYR A 38 8.54 -7.64 17.44
N PHE A 39 9.75 -7.45 16.90
CA PHE A 39 10.41 -8.48 16.09
C PHE A 39 10.74 -9.75 16.87
N ASN A 40 11.15 -9.61 18.13
CA ASN A 40 11.50 -10.76 18.97
C ASN A 40 10.25 -11.45 19.53
N ASN A 41 9.27 -10.70 20.04
CA ASN A 41 8.07 -11.26 20.68
C ASN A 41 7.12 -11.91 19.67
N GLU A 42 6.85 -11.24 18.55
CA GLU A 42 5.90 -11.72 17.53
C GLU A 42 6.56 -12.65 16.50
N LYS A 43 7.86 -12.95 16.66
CA LYS A 43 8.69 -13.62 15.65
C LYS A 43 8.56 -12.97 14.27
N CYS A 44 8.33 -11.66 14.22
CA CYS A 44 8.08 -10.91 12.99
C CYS A 44 9.33 -10.89 12.11
N SER A 45 9.15 -11.02 10.79
CA SER A 45 10.25 -10.98 9.81
C SER A 45 10.26 -9.76 8.92
N ALA A 46 9.11 -9.12 8.76
CA ALA A 46 8.97 -7.89 8.00
C ALA A 46 7.80 -7.07 8.53
N ALA A 47 7.99 -5.76 8.61
CA ALA A 47 7.00 -4.84 9.11
C ALA A 47 7.12 -3.46 8.45
N TYR A 48 6.08 -2.66 8.62
CA TYR A 48 6.16 -1.21 8.51
C TYR A 48 5.69 -0.57 9.82
N VAL A 49 6.31 0.55 10.18
CA VAL A 49 5.97 1.33 11.37
C VAL A 49 4.87 2.33 11.01
N GLN A 50 3.95 2.58 11.95
CA GLN A 50 2.99 3.68 11.82
C GLN A 50 3.75 4.99 11.51
N PHE A 51 3.20 5.81 10.64
CA PHE A 51 3.75 7.13 10.36
C PHE A 51 2.68 8.20 10.45
N GLU A 52 3.09 9.44 10.68
CA GLU A 52 2.26 10.64 10.54
C GLU A 52 3.15 11.79 10.09
N HIS A 53 2.76 12.52 9.05
CA HIS A 53 3.47 13.75 8.72
C HIS A 53 3.12 14.85 9.72
N LEU A 54 4.14 15.62 10.10
CA LEU A 54 3.95 16.81 10.93
C LEU A 54 3.33 17.91 10.08
N LEU A 55 2.22 18.48 10.58
CA LEU A 55 1.50 19.58 9.95
C LEU A 55 2.17 20.93 10.25
N ASN A 56 3.43 21.06 9.86
CA ASN A 56 4.23 22.28 10.03
C ASN A 56 4.17 23.18 8.79
N GLY A 57 4.50 24.46 8.96
CA GLY A 57 4.53 25.44 7.88
C GLY A 57 3.27 26.29 7.78
N ASP A 58 3.13 27.00 6.66
CA ASP A 58 1.94 27.76 6.33
C ASP A 58 0.74 26.84 5.98
N GLU A 59 -0.42 27.45 5.78
CA GLU A 59 -1.66 26.73 5.51
C GLU A 59 -1.60 25.92 4.22
N GLU A 60 -0.99 26.45 3.15
CA GLU A 60 -0.85 25.74 1.87
C GLU A 60 0.01 24.48 2.00
N ASN A 61 1.12 24.54 2.74
CA ASN A 61 1.94 23.36 3.03
C ASN A 61 1.18 22.32 3.85
N LYS A 62 0.38 22.77 4.84
CA LYS A 62 -0.46 21.87 5.64
C LYS A 62 -1.52 21.18 4.78
N LEU A 63 -2.19 21.91 3.89
CA LEU A 63 -3.16 21.33 2.96
C LEU A 63 -2.51 20.32 2.02
N ALA A 64 -1.33 20.65 1.48
CA ALA A 64 -0.58 19.76 0.60
C ALA A 64 -0.24 18.43 1.28
N ILE A 65 0.22 18.48 2.54
CA ILE A 65 0.59 17.27 3.28
C ILE A 65 -0.62 16.47 3.75
N ILE A 66 -1.72 17.14 4.14
CA ILE A 66 -2.99 16.49 4.49
C ILE A 66 -3.52 15.72 3.27
N CYS A 67 -3.59 16.38 2.12
CA CYS A 67 -4.04 15.81 0.86
C CYS A 67 -3.21 14.57 0.48
N TYR A 68 -1.87 14.69 0.56
CA TYR A 68 -0.98 13.57 0.26
C TYR A 68 -1.15 12.38 1.22
N GLU A 69 -1.24 12.63 2.53
CA GLU A 69 -1.41 11.55 3.50
C GLU A 69 -2.78 10.90 3.39
N ILE A 70 -3.84 11.67 3.10
CA ILE A 70 -5.16 11.12 2.75
C ILE A 70 -5.03 10.18 1.56
N PHE A 71 -4.37 10.58 0.47
CA PHE A 71 -4.19 9.73 -0.71
C PHE A 71 -3.51 8.39 -0.37
N LEU A 72 -2.42 8.42 0.41
CA LEU A 72 -1.71 7.21 0.83
C LEU A 72 -2.62 6.26 1.62
N ARG A 73 -3.28 6.78 2.65
CA ARG A 73 -4.13 5.98 3.55
C ARG A 73 -5.38 5.48 2.86
N TYR A 74 -6.01 6.31 2.04
CA TYR A 74 -7.17 5.94 1.24
C TYR A 74 -6.88 4.76 0.33
N TYR A 75 -5.73 4.78 -0.37
CA TYR A 75 -5.34 3.67 -1.24
C TYR A 75 -5.21 2.36 -0.45
N VAL A 76 -4.52 2.39 0.69
CA VAL A 76 -4.35 1.20 1.54
C VAL A 76 -5.69 0.75 2.13
N LEU A 77 -6.56 1.66 2.57
CA LEU A 77 -7.91 1.34 3.06
C LEU A 77 -8.74 0.65 1.98
N GLY A 78 -8.71 1.15 0.74
CA GLY A 78 -9.38 0.51 -0.39
C GLY A 78 -8.85 -0.92 -0.65
N LEU A 79 -7.53 -1.13 -0.54
CA LEU A 79 -6.94 -2.46 -0.63
C LEU A 79 -7.35 -3.38 0.54
N GLN A 80 -7.46 -2.85 1.76
CA GLN A 80 -7.95 -3.61 2.92
C GLN A 80 -9.40 -4.06 2.72
N ILE A 81 -10.27 -3.15 2.26
CA ILE A 81 -11.68 -3.47 1.95
C ILE A 81 -11.78 -4.55 0.86
N ALA A 82 -10.86 -4.53 -0.10
CA ALA A 82 -10.76 -5.54 -1.15
C ALA A 82 -10.13 -6.87 -0.70
N ASN A 83 -9.70 -7.00 0.57
CA ASN A 83 -8.95 -8.14 1.09
C ASN A 83 -7.67 -8.44 0.31
N SER A 84 -6.98 -7.39 -0.17
CA SER A 84 -5.71 -7.56 -0.87
C SER A 84 -4.60 -8.00 0.09
N PRO A 85 -3.79 -9.02 -0.26
CA PRO A 85 -2.61 -9.41 0.53
C PRO A 85 -1.50 -8.33 0.49
N TYR A 86 -1.65 -7.32 -0.36
CA TYR A 86 -0.73 -6.19 -0.52
C TYR A 86 -1.26 -4.90 0.14
N ALA A 87 -2.21 -5.00 1.06
CA ALA A 87 -2.84 -3.88 1.76
C ALA A 87 -1.96 -3.35 2.92
N PHE A 88 -0.80 -2.80 2.57
CA PHE A 88 0.13 -2.17 3.52
C PHE A 88 0.78 -0.93 2.89
N HIS A 89 1.24 -0.01 3.73
CA HIS A 89 1.96 1.16 3.27
C HIS A 89 3.38 0.81 2.82
N THR A 90 3.81 1.43 1.72
CA THR A 90 5.17 1.30 1.18
C THR A 90 5.87 2.65 1.26
N VAL A 91 5.92 3.24 2.46
CA VAL A 91 6.66 4.47 2.73
C VAL A 91 8.08 4.08 3.15
N GLY A 92 9.08 4.44 2.34
CA GLY A 92 10.46 3.99 2.51
C GLY A 92 11.02 4.11 3.95
N SER A 93 10.78 5.24 4.60
CA SER A 93 11.24 5.54 5.96
C SER A 93 10.52 4.81 7.09
N THR A 94 9.61 3.90 6.76
CA THR A 94 8.82 3.13 7.74
C THR A 94 9.12 1.64 7.73
N MET A 95 9.88 1.17 6.74
CA MET A 95 10.07 -0.26 6.49
C MET A 95 11.08 -0.88 7.46
N ALA A 96 10.82 -2.11 7.89
CA ALA A 96 11.76 -2.90 8.66
C ALA A 96 11.69 -4.39 8.27
N CYS A 97 12.81 -5.09 8.30
CA CYS A 97 12.85 -6.54 8.15
C CYS A 97 14.04 -7.16 8.89
N ASP A 98 13.98 -8.45 9.16
CA ASP A 98 15.14 -9.16 9.71
C ASP A 98 16.19 -9.45 8.62
N ALA A 99 17.45 -9.55 9.04
CA ALA A 99 18.59 -9.73 8.16
C ALA A 99 18.49 -11.04 7.34
N GLU A 100 17.96 -12.11 7.95
CA GLU A 100 17.78 -13.41 7.29
C GLU A 100 16.80 -13.30 6.11
N THR A 101 15.65 -12.67 6.34
CA THR A 101 14.63 -12.44 5.32
C THR A 101 15.17 -11.52 4.23
N TYR A 102 15.88 -10.46 4.60
CA TYR A 102 16.55 -9.57 3.65
C TYR A 102 17.48 -10.33 2.70
N ILE A 103 18.34 -11.20 3.24
CA ILE A 103 19.26 -12.04 2.45
C ILE A 103 18.48 -13.04 1.59
N LYS A 104 17.47 -13.70 2.17
CA LYS A 104 16.63 -14.69 1.47
C LYS A 104 15.93 -14.10 0.26
N ILE A 105 15.45 -12.86 0.38
CA ILE A 105 14.88 -12.12 -0.74
C ILE A 105 15.93 -11.40 -1.58
N GLN A 106 17.23 -11.68 -1.45
CA GLN A 106 18.30 -11.10 -2.27
C GLN A 106 18.37 -9.56 -2.20
N GLY A 107 18.09 -9.00 -1.04
CA GLY A 107 18.25 -7.58 -0.71
C GLY A 107 17.35 -6.60 -1.48
N MET A 108 17.71 -5.32 -1.42
CA MET A 108 17.04 -4.23 -2.12
C MET A 108 17.16 -4.36 -3.65
N ASN A 109 16.13 -3.92 -4.36
CA ASN A 109 16.17 -3.87 -5.82
C ASN A 109 17.00 -2.66 -6.31
N LYS A 110 17.52 -2.74 -7.54
CA LYS A 110 18.33 -1.69 -8.18
C LYS A 110 17.50 -0.64 -8.94
N LYS A 111 16.17 -0.61 -8.75
CA LYS A 111 15.32 0.37 -9.45
C LYS A 111 15.54 1.75 -8.85
N LYS A 112 15.39 2.77 -9.71
CA LYS A 112 15.64 4.18 -9.34
C LYS A 112 14.40 4.90 -8.79
N ALA A 113 13.26 4.23 -8.78
CA ALA A 113 12.00 4.77 -8.28
C ALA A 113 11.09 3.62 -7.83
N ALA A 114 10.26 3.90 -6.82
CA ALA A 114 9.34 2.93 -6.20
C ALA A 114 10.07 1.69 -5.67
N GLU A 115 11.33 1.84 -5.28
CA GLU A 115 12.16 0.77 -4.74
C GLU A 115 11.58 0.21 -3.44
N ASP A 116 10.97 1.06 -2.61
CA ASP A 116 10.22 0.73 -1.42
C ASP A 116 9.02 -0.19 -1.72
N PHE A 117 8.21 0.18 -2.71
CA PHE A 117 7.08 -0.63 -3.18
C PHE A 117 7.53 -2.03 -3.61
N TYR A 118 8.54 -2.11 -4.49
CA TYR A 118 9.02 -3.40 -4.99
C TYR A 118 9.71 -4.23 -3.90
N PHE A 119 10.37 -3.58 -2.94
CA PHE A 119 10.98 -4.27 -1.81
C PHE A 119 9.93 -4.87 -0.87
N MET A 120 8.93 -4.09 -0.47
CA MET A 120 7.83 -4.57 0.37
C MET A 120 7.00 -5.65 -0.32
N GLU A 121 6.75 -5.53 -1.64
CA GLU A 121 6.10 -6.57 -2.43
C GLU A 121 6.93 -7.87 -2.45
N LYS A 122 8.26 -7.77 -2.52
CA LYS A 122 9.15 -8.93 -2.49
C LYS A 122 9.16 -9.60 -1.12
N LEU A 123 9.15 -8.81 -0.04
CA LEU A 123 9.01 -9.30 1.32
C LEU A 123 7.67 -10.02 1.52
N SER A 124 6.55 -9.42 1.08
CA SER A 124 5.21 -9.98 1.30
C SER A 124 4.97 -11.32 0.60
N LYS A 125 5.71 -11.58 -0.48
CA LYS A 125 5.72 -12.89 -1.16
C LYS A 125 6.40 -14.00 -0.35
N SER A 126 7.29 -13.65 0.59
CA SER A 126 8.06 -14.61 1.38
C SER A 126 7.60 -14.73 2.83
N VAL A 127 7.14 -13.63 3.43
CA VAL A 127 6.74 -13.53 4.83
C VAL A 127 5.53 -12.62 4.97
N LYS A 128 4.78 -12.76 6.08
CA LYS A 128 3.71 -11.82 6.42
C LYS A 128 4.32 -10.44 6.73
N ILE A 129 3.71 -9.38 6.20
CA ILE A 129 4.03 -8.01 6.58
C ILE A 129 3.18 -7.60 7.79
N HIS A 130 3.84 -7.13 8.83
CA HIS A 130 3.18 -6.61 10.04
C HIS A 130 3.11 -5.09 10.05
N LYS A 131 2.16 -4.53 10.81
CA LYS A 131 2.07 -3.10 11.11
C LYS A 131 2.44 -2.89 12.58
N ILE A 132 3.47 -2.09 12.85
CA ILE A 132 3.86 -1.73 14.22
C ILE A 132 3.21 -0.40 14.57
N VAL A 133 2.25 -0.42 15.51
CA VAL A 133 1.47 0.76 15.91
C VAL A 133 1.88 1.36 17.26
N SER A 134 2.73 0.67 18.03
CA SER A 134 3.19 1.11 19.36
C SER A 134 4.27 2.20 19.31
N THR A 135 4.81 2.48 18.13
CA THR A 135 5.73 3.59 17.87
C THR A 135 5.46 4.21 16.51
N LYS A 136 6.15 5.32 16.19
CA LYS A 136 5.82 6.15 15.03
C LYS A 136 7.04 6.80 14.38
N VAL A 137 6.99 6.92 13.06
CA VAL A 137 7.88 7.75 12.23
C VAL A 137 7.16 9.03 11.84
N TYR A 138 7.87 10.15 11.83
CA TYR A 138 7.39 11.46 11.41
C TYR A 138 8.19 11.92 10.18
N PRO A 139 7.76 11.56 8.96
CA PRO A 139 8.46 11.99 7.75
C PRO A 139 8.36 13.51 7.54
N SER A 140 9.40 14.08 6.94
CA SER A 140 9.43 15.51 6.57
C SER A 140 8.33 15.85 5.57
N SER A 141 7.60 16.93 5.84
CA SER A 141 6.53 17.46 4.99
C SER A 141 7.03 18.36 3.85
N ARG A 142 8.34 18.49 3.65
CA ARG A 142 8.92 19.44 2.69
C ARG A 142 8.78 18.96 1.23
N GLY A 143 8.52 19.92 0.34
CA GLY A 143 8.62 19.72 -1.11
C GLY A 143 10.03 19.25 -1.53
N SER A 144 10.08 18.37 -2.54
CA SER A 144 11.34 17.82 -3.08
C SER A 144 11.16 17.39 -4.54
N TRP A 145 12.19 17.63 -5.35
CA TRP A 145 12.25 17.26 -6.77
C TRP A 145 13.11 16.02 -7.04
N ARG A 146 13.70 15.42 -6.00
CA ARG A 146 14.75 14.39 -6.13
C ARG A 146 14.25 13.09 -6.76
N VAL A 147 12.95 12.81 -6.68
CA VAL A 147 12.32 11.58 -7.16
C VAL A 147 10.99 11.87 -7.86
N PRO A 148 10.57 11.02 -8.83
CA PRO A 148 9.35 11.26 -9.62
C PRO A 148 8.03 11.02 -8.84
N PHE A 149 8.10 10.41 -7.66
CA PHE A 149 6.96 10.09 -6.78
C PHE A 149 7.38 10.29 -5.31
N GLY A 150 6.40 10.36 -4.39
CA GLY A 150 6.64 10.51 -2.95
C GLY A 150 6.28 11.89 -2.40
N THR A 151 6.35 12.04 -1.07
CA THR A 151 5.87 13.21 -0.31
C THR A 151 6.27 14.54 -0.94
N GLY A 152 7.56 14.74 -1.15
CA GLY A 152 8.05 16.01 -1.66
C GLY A 152 7.62 16.32 -3.09
N ARG A 153 7.42 15.31 -3.94
CA ARG A 153 6.94 15.55 -5.31
C ARG A 153 5.46 15.92 -5.31
N SER A 154 4.64 15.28 -4.48
CA SER A 154 3.21 15.59 -4.33
C SER A 154 3.00 16.98 -3.73
N VAL A 155 3.73 17.33 -2.66
CA VAL A 155 3.69 18.68 -2.06
C VAL A 155 4.04 19.74 -3.11
N THR A 156 5.11 19.53 -3.86
CA THR A 156 5.51 20.44 -4.95
C THR A 156 4.43 20.61 -6.03
N ARG A 157 3.77 19.52 -6.48
CA ARG A 157 2.70 19.60 -7.49
C ARG A 157 1.49 20.36 -6.98
N PHE A 158 1.12 20.10 -5.72
CA PHE A 158 0.04 20.79 -5.02
C PHE A 158 0.30 22.30 -4.99
N LEU A 159 1.47 22.70 -4.45
CA LEU A 159 1.83 24.12 -4.30
C LEU A 159 1.98 24.84 -5.66
N SER A 160 2.49 24.14 -6.67
CA SER A 160 2.63 24.69 -8.03
C SER A 160 1.33 24.69 -8.84
N LYS A 161 0.24 24.09 -8.32
CA LYS A 161 -1.06 23.95 -8.99
C LYS A 161 -0.96 23.32 -10.39
N THR A 162 0.03 22.45 -10.58
CA THR A 162 0.29 21.79 -11.87
C THR A 162 -0.66 20.64 -12.15
N GLN A 163 -1.34 20.13 -11.11
CA GLN A 163 -2.33 19.08 -11.19
C GLN A 163 -3.35 19.26 -10.04
N ASN A 164 -4.60 18.84 -10.24
CA ASN A 164 -5.54 18.72 -9.13
C ASN A 164 -5.20 17.49 -8.28
N GLU A 165 -4.69 17.73 -7.07
CA GLU A 165 -4.30 16.68 -6.11
C GLU A 165 -5.47 16.20 -5.24
N TYR A 166 -6.62 16.90 -5.23
CA TYR A 166 -7.84 16.50 -4.50
C TYR A 166 -8.66 15.42 -5.23
N LEU A 167 -7.97 14.49 -5.88
CA LEU A 167 -8.56 13.42 -6.68
C LEU A 167 -8.11 12.05 -6.17
N LEU A 168 -9.08 11.16 -5.93
CA LEU A 168 -8.84 9.79 -5.47
C LEU A 168 -9.34 8.79 -6.51
N TYR A 169 -8.82 7.56 -6.45
CA TYR A 169 -9.39 6.44 -7.22
C TYR A 169 -10.84 6.22 -6.78
N SER A 170 -11.76 6.00 -7.72
CA SER A 170 -13.16 5.73 -7.39
C SER A 170 -13.29 4.52 -6.45
N PRO A 171 -14.11 4.59 -5.38
CA PRO A 171 -14.40 3.46 -4.48
C PRO A 171 -14.86 2.19 -5.22
N GLN A 172 -15.55 2.37 -6.35
CA GLN A 172 -16.01 1.27 -7.21
C GLN A 172 -14.85 0.43 -7.77
N SER A 173 -13.67 1.03 -7.96
CA SER A 173 -12.47 0.28 -8.37
C SER A 173 -12.09 -0.79 -7.34
N PHE A 174 -12.19 -0.46 -6.05
CA PHE A 174 -11.91 -1.40 -4.97
C PHE A 174 -13.01 -2.44 -4.81
N MET A 175 -14.27 -2.13 -5.15
CA MET A 175 -15.36 -3.12 -5.15
C MET A 175 -15.17 -4.18 -6.23
N VAL A 176 -14.78 -3.77 -7.45
CA VAL A 176 -14.47 -4.74 -8.50
C VAL A 176 -13.26 -5.60 -8.11
N LEU A 177 -12.22 -4.98 -7.53
CA LEU A 177 -11.06 -5.71 -7.00
C LEU A 177 -11.48 -6.70 -5.90
N LYS A 178 -12.34 -6.30 -4.95
CA LYS A 178 -12.84 -7.16 -3.88
C LYS A 178 -13.53 -8.41 -4.43
N ASN A 179 -14.43 -8.23 -5.39
CA ASN A 179 -15.17 -9.34 -6.01
C ASN A 179 -14.22 -10.32 -6.71
N TRP A 180 -13.22 -9.79 -7.43
CA TRP A 180 -12.19 -10.60 -8.05
C TRP A 180 -11.38 -11.39 -7.03
N LEU A 181 -10.80 -10.72 -6.03
CA LEU A 181 -9.92 -11.37 -5.05
C LEU A 181 -10.68 -12.40 -4.21
N ASN A 182 -11.94 -12.13 -3.86
CA ASN A 182 -12.80 -13.07 -3.15
C ASN A 182 -13.04 -14.38 -3.93
N VAL A 183 -13.01 -14.36 -5.26
CA VAL A 183 -13.08 -15.58 -6.09
C VAL A 183 -11.70 -16.16 -6.33
N PHE A 184 -10.74 -15.32 -6.68
CA PHE A 184 -9.42 -15.77 -7.11
C PHE A 184 -8.69 -16.47 -5.96
N HIS A 185 -8.76 -15.93 -4.74
CA HIS A 185 -8.10 -16.50 -3.56
C HIS A 185 -8.88 -17.60 -2.83
N GLN A 186 -10.01 -18.07 -3.36
CA GLN A 186 -10.69 -19.24 -2.80
C GLN A 186 -9.83 -20.50 -2.89
N LYS A 187 -10.07 -21.44 -1.96
CA LYS A 187 -9.42 -22.77 -1.98
C LYS A 187 -9.79 -23.57 -3.22
N ASN A 188 -10.99 -23.35 -3.78
CA ASN A 188 -11.39 -23.97 -5.03
C ASN A 188 -10.57 -23.37 -6.18
N ILE A 189 -9.96 -24.25 -6.98
CA ILE A 189 -9.09 -23.88 -8.09
C ILE A 189 -9.90 -24.12 -9.38
N LEU A 190 -10.16 -23.04 -10.12
CA LEU A 190 -10.96 -23.09 -11.34
C LEU A 190 -10.08 -23.17 -12.58
N SER A 191 -10.70 -23.55 -13.70
CA SER A 191 -10.08 -23.41 -15.02
C SER A 191 -9.87 -21.93 -15.37
N ALA A 192 -9.00 -21.66 -16.34
CA ALA A 192 -8.80 -20.30 -16.83
C ALA A 192 -10.10 -19.68 -17.37
N ASP A 193 -10.88 -20.44 -18.15
CA ASP A 193 -12.15 -19.97 -18.71
C ASP A 193 -13.16 -19.65 -17.60
N ASP A 194 -13.32 -20.51 -16.60
CA ASP A 194 -14.23 -20.24 -15.47
C ASP A 194 -13.87 -18.95 -14.72
N TYR A 195 -12.58 -18.71 -14.48
CA TYR A 195 -12.12 -17.46 -13.87
C TYR A 195 -12.42 -16.26 -14.76
N LEU A 196 -12.21 -16.38 -16.08
CA LEU A 196 -12.51 -15.31 -17.04
C LEU A 196 -14.01 -15.02 -17.13
N GLN A 197 -14.87 -16.03 -17.14
CA GLN A 197 -16.33 -15.84 -17.12
C GLN A 197 -16.78 -15.15 -15.83
N LYS A 198 -16.25 -15.56 -14.67
CA LYS A 198 -16.52 -14.88 -13.39
C LYS A 198 -16.04 -13.44 -13.40
N ALA A 199 -14.83 -13.20 -13.91
CA ALA A 199 -14.28 -11.85 -14.06
C ALA A 199 -15.19 -10.97 -14.91
N LYS A 200 -15.67 -11.49 -16.05
CA LYS A 200 -16.62 -10.81 -16.93
C LYS A 200 -17.95 -10.52 -16.25
N SER A 201 -18.45 -11.44 -15.41
CA SER A 201 -19.69 -11.21 -14.65
C SER A 201 -19.56 -10.14 -13.57
N PHE A 202 -18.35 -9.90 -13.05
CA PHE A 202 -18.11 -8.81 -12.10
C PHE A 202 -17.93 -7.47 -12.80
N HIS A 203 -17.11 -7.42 -13.85
CA HIS A 203 -16.93 -6.23 -14.67
C HIS A 203 -16.23 -6.57 -16.00
N THR A 204 -16.69 -5.97 -17.10
CA THR A 204 -16.08 -6.17 -18.43
C THR A 204 -14.59 -5.80 -18.44
N GLU A 205 -14.21 -4.69 -17.79
CA GLU A 205 -12.81 -4.26 -17.72
C GLU A 205 -11.92 -5.17 -16.86
N LEU A 206 -12.49 -5.93 -15.91
CA LEU A 206 -11.71 -6.97 -15.22
C LEU A 206 -11.34 -8.09 -16.19
N TYR A 207 -12.29 -8.58 -16.99
CA TYR A 207 -12.01 -9.55 -18.04
C TYR A 207 -10.97 -9.01 -19.03
N ASN A 208 -11.14 -7.78 -19.53
CA ASN A 208 -10.21 -7.17 -20.48
C ASN A 208 -8.80 -7.05 -19.90
N PHE A 209 -8.68 -6.67 -18.63
CA PHE A 209 -7.39 -6.65 -17.93
C PHE A 209 -6.74 -8.03 -17.87
N LEU A 210 -7.47 -9.07 -17.48
CA LEU A 210 -6.92 -10.43 -17.36
C LEU A 210 -6.46 -10.96 -18.72
N VAL A 211 -7.25 -10.77 -19.78
CA VAL A 211 -6.90 -11.16 -21.15
C VAL A 211 -5.66 -10.41 -21.63
N LYS A 212 -5.62 -9.08 -21.46
CA LYS A 212 -4.47 -8.24 -21.82
C LYS A 212 -3.18 -8.64 -21.10
N ASN A 213 -3.29 -9.19 -19.90
CA ASN A 213 -2.16 -9.69 -19.10
C ASN A 213 -1.88 -11.19 -19.30
N ASN A 214 -2.42 -11.81 -20.37
CA ASN A 214 -2.20 -13.22 -20.74
C ASN A 214 -2.55 -14.19 -19.59
N PHE A 215 -3.65 -13.93 -18.87
CA PHE A 215 -4.06 -14.76 -17.73
C PHE A 215 -4.23 -16.22 -18.11
N GLU A 216 -4.98 -16.52 -19.17
CA GLU A 216 -5.28 -17.91 -19.58
C GLU A 216 -4.01 -18.72 -19.81
N VAL A 217 -3.09 -18.20 -20.65
CA VAL A 217 -1.82 -18.86 -20.97
C VAL A 217 -0.97 -19.05 -19.70
N SER A 218 -0.91 -18.03 -18.84
CA SER A 218 -0.12 -18.09 -17.60
C SER A 218 -0.71 -19.07 -16.59
N TRP A 219 -2.04 -19.05 -16.43
CA TRP A 219 -2.76 -19.88 -15.48
C TRP A 219 -2.70 -21.35 -15.86
N ASN A 220 -2.91 -21.68 -17.13
CA ASN A 220 -2.77 -23.05 -17.63
C ASN A 220 -1.34 -23.59 -17.41
N LYS A 221 -0.31 -22.75 -17.62
CA LYS A 221 1.08 -23.11 -17.27
C LYS A 221 1.28 -23.34 -15.78
N ILE A 222 0.69 -22.50 -14.92
CA ILE A 222 0.75 -22.67 -13.46
C ILE A 222 0.14 -24.02 -13.06
N LEU A 223 -1.06 -24.34 -13.57
CA LEU A 223 -1.74 -25.59 -13.28
C LEU A 223 -0.95 -26.82 -13.76
N GLN A 224 -0.33 -26.75 -14.95
CA GLN A 224 0.47 -27.85 -15.49
C GLN A 224 1.77 -28.11 -14.70
N ASN A 225 2.41 -27.06 -14.17
CA ASN A 225 3.72 -27.15 -13.53
C ASN A 225 3.67 -27.27 -12.00
N THR A 226 2.48 -27.19 -11.39
CA THR A 226 2.32 -27.18 -9.94
C THR A 226 1.65 -28.45 -9.45
N LYS A 227 2.26 -29.14 -8.49
CA LYS A 227 1.80 -30.46 -8.03
C LYS A 227 0.80 -30.40 -6.87
N THR A 228 0.70 -29.28 -6.17
CA THR A 228 -0.09 -29.16 -4.93
C THR A 228 -0.96 -27.91 -4.92
N ASN A 229 -2.13 -28.00 -4.28
CA ASN A 229 -3.05 -26.88 -4.15
C ASN A 229 -2.45 -25.72 -3.34
N GLU A 230 -1.58 -26.02 -2.37
CA GLU A 230 -0.88 -25.00 -1.57
C GLU A 230 0.04 -24.15 -2.46
N GLN A 231 0.84 -24.79 -3.31
CA GLN A 231 1.69 -24.06 -4.25
C GLN A 231 0.85 -23.27 -5.27
N ILE A 232 -0.29 -23.79 -5.73
CA ILE A 232 -1.19 -23.04 -6.62
C ILE A 232 -1.69 -21.77 -5.92
N ASN A 233 -2.05 -21.86 -4.64
CA ASN A 233 -2.48 -20.69 -3.86
C ASN A 233 -1.37 -19.64 -3.68
N ILE A 234 -0.11 -20.07 -3.55
CA ILE A 234 1.04 -19.16 -3.59
C ILE A 234 1.14 -18.50 -4.98
N GLN A 235 1.04 -19.29 -6.05
CA GLN A 235 1.10 -18.77 -7.42
C GLN A 235 -0.02 -17.78 -7.75
N LYS A 236 -1.23 -17.91 -7.16
CA LYS A 236 -2.28 -16.90 -7.27
C LYS A 236 -1.80 -15.53 -6.79
N SER A 237 -1.21 -15.49 -5.60
CA SER A 237 -0.68 -14.25 -5.01
C SER A 237 0.50 -13.69 -5.81
N TYR A 238 1.30 -14.54 -6.45
CA TYR A 238 2.41 -14.11 -7.30
C TYR A 238 1.94 -13.62 -8.67
N TRP A 239 0.90 -14.25 -9.22
CA TRP A 239 0.35 -13.85 -10.50
C TRP A 239 -0.38 -12.52 -10.37
N PHE A 240 -1.30 -12.38 -9.41
CA PHE A 240 -1.99 -11.13 -9.13
C PHE A 240 -1.30 -10.37 -7.99
N ASP A 241 -0.05 -9.99 -8.24
CA ASP A 241 0.79 -9.31 -7.26
C ASP A 241 0.42 -7.85 -7.00
N GLY A 242 1.13 -7.20 -6.08
CA GLY A 242 0.91 -5.79 -5.74
C GLY A 242 1.01 -4.88 -6.97
N PHE A 243 1.99 -5.13 -7.85
CA PHE A 243 2.14 -4.35 -9.07
C PHE A 243 0.98 -4.53 -10.06
N ARG A 244 0.48 -5.76 -10.25
CA ARG A 244 -0.73 -5.97 -11.06
C ARG A 244 -1.98 -5.42 -10.41
N THR A 245 -2.07 -5.43 -9.08
CA THR A 245 -3.14 -4.77 -8.34
C THR A 245 -3.15 -3.26 -8.65
N LEU A 246 -2.02 -2.58 -8.54
CA LEU A 246 -1.90 -1.16 -8.90
C LEU A 246 -2.25 -0.90 -10.38
N LYS A 247 -1.73 -1.72 -11.30
CA LYS A 247 -2.07 -1.62 -12.73
C LYS A 247 -3.55 -1.84 -13.01
N PHE A 248 -4.20 -2.72 -12.25
CA PHE A 248 -5.62 -2.98 -12.40
C PHE A 248 -6.45 -1.78 -11.95
N ILE A 249 -6.12 -1.17 -10.81
CA ILE A 249 -6.73 0.08 -10.36
C ILE A 249 -6.54 1.20 -11.40
N HIS A 250 -5.35 1.32 -11.99
CA HIS A 250 -5.11 2.27 -13.08
C HIS A 250 -5.92 1.95 -14.34
N HIS A 251 -6.03 0.67 -14.70
CA HIS A 251 -6.83 0.27 -15.85
C HIS A 251 -8.30 0.67 -15.66
N LEU A 252 -8.88 0.35 -14.50
CA LEU A 252 -10.24 0.78 -14.15
C LEU A 252 -10.38 2.31 -14.16
N ARG A 253 -9.40 3.04 -13.62
CA ARG A 253 -9.37 4.51 -13.68
C ARG A 253 -9.49 5.03 -15.11
N ASP A 254 -8.73 4.42 -16.02
CA ASP A 254 -8.59 4.91 -17.40
C ASP A 254 -9.76 4.46 -18.30
N THR A 255 -10.50 3.40 -17.94
CA THR A 255 -11.51 2.80 -18.82
C THR A 255 -12.94 2.75 -18.27
N ALA A 256 -13.15 2.86 -16.95
CA ALA A 256 -14.47 2.68 -16.34
C ALA A 256 -14.82 3.67 -15.23
N PHE A 257 -13.87 3.94 -14.33
CA PHE A 257 -14.10 4.69 -13.09
C PHE A 257 -13.04 5.80 -12.94
N PRO A 258 -13.20 6.95 -13.63
CA PRO A 258 -12.25 8.05 -13.52
C PRO A 258 -12.08 8.48 -12.05
N GLN A 259 -10.98 9.19 -11.77
CA GLN A 259 -10.77 9.73 -10.44
C GLN A 259 -11.93 10.66 -10.05
N VAL A 260 -12.31 10.60 -8.78
CA VAL A 260 -13.41 11.38 -8.21
C VAL A 260 -12.84 12.36 -7.18
N ASN A 261 -13.65 13.35 -6.80
CA ASN A 261 -13.29 14.25 -5.71
C ASN A 261 -12.94 13.45 -4.45
N MET A 262 -11.89 13.89 -3.76
CA MET A 262 -11.33 13.24 -2.57
C MET A 262 -12.37 13.01 -1.47
N PHE A 263 -13.16 14.03 -1.14
CA PHE A 263 -14.09 13.96 -0.01
C PHE A 263 -15.34 13.18 -0.37
N ASP A 264 -15.78 13.21 -1.63
CA ASP A 264 -16.84 12.32 -2.13
C ASP A 264 -16.44 10.84 -1.99
N ALA A 265 -15.20 10.50 -2.37
CA ALA A 265 -14.68 9.13 -2.28
C ALA A 265 -14.60 8.65 -0.82
N LEU A 266 -14.17 9.55 0.08
CA LEU A 266 -14.07 9.27 1.52
C LEU A 266 -15.44 9.07 2.15
N ASP A 267 -16.41 9.92 1.83
CA ASP A 267 -17.78 9.79 2.33
C ASP A 267 -18.39 8.44 1.91
N GLU A 268 -18.20 8.05 0.65
CA GLU A 268 -18.68 6.77 0.13
C GLU A 268 -18.01 5.60 0.87
N ILE A 269 -16.68 5.60 1.02
CA ILE A 269 -15.97 4.52 1.72
C ILE A 269 -16.34 4.47 3.20
N PHE A 270 -16.35 5.59 3.91
CA PHE A 270 -16.68 5.66 5.34
C PHE A 270 -18.09 5.11 5.58
N LYS A 271 -19.06 5.49 4.74
CA LYS A 271 -20.41 4.91 4.78
C LYS A 271 -20.40 3.40 4.56
N GLN A 272 -19.63 2.89 3.61
CA GLN A 272 -19.55 1.44 3.32
C GLN A 272 -18.99 0.63 4.50
N ILE A 273 -18.06 1.20 5.27
CA ILE A 273 -17.45 0.53 6.43
C ILE A 273 -18.11 0.86 7.76
N GLY A 274 -19.15 1.71 7.75
CA GLY A 274 -19.94 2.07 8.94
C GLY A 274 -19.29 3.14 9.83
N GLU A 275 -18.36 3.93 9.30
CA GLU A 275 -17.78 5.06 10.02
C GLU A 275 -18.77 6.25 10.07
N PRO A 276 -18.76 7.05 11.16
CA PRO A 276 -19.62 8.22 11.25
C PRO A 276 -19.37 9.23 10.13
N GLU A 277 -20.46 9.79 9.60
CA GLU A 277 -20.40 10.85 8.60
C GLU A 277 -19.73 12.11 9.17
N ILE A 278 -18.83 12.70 8.38
CA ILE A 278 -18.21 13.98 8.71
C ILE A 278 -18.97 15.06 7.94
N ASN A 279 -19.69 15.92 8.66
CA ASN A 279 -20.41 17.02 8.03
C ASN A 279 -19.41 18.05 7.45
N ARG A 280 -19.38 18.13 6.11
CA ARG A 280 -18.60 19.10 5.33
C ARG A 280 -19.46 20.17 4.64
N GLU A 281 -20.72 20.32 5.06
CA GLU A 281 -21.66 21.34 4.57
C GLU A 281 -21.83 21.36 3.03
N ASN A 282 -21.75 20.18 2.40
CA ASN A 282 -21.77 20.01 0.93
C ASN A 282 -20.63 20.73 0.18
N GLN A 283 -19.55 21.10 0.85
CA GLN A 283 -18.38 21.69 0.20
C GLN A 283 -17.57 20.62 -0.52
N GLU A 284 -17.21 20.89 -1.78
CA GLU A 284 -16.41 19.99 -2.60
C GLU A 284 -14.99 19.80 -2.03
N ILE A 285 -14.42 20.87 -1.47
CA ILE A 285 -13.17 20.86 -0.72
C ILE A 285 -13.46 21.64 0.57
N PRO A 286 -13.59 20.97 1.73
CA PRO A 286 -13.95 21.64 2.97
C PRO A 286 -12.74 22.35 3.61
N PRO A 287 -12.96 23.16 4.65
CA PRO A 287 -11.90 23.87 5.36
C PRO A 287 -10.90 22.90 5.99
N ILE A 288 -9.66 23.37 6.22
CA ILE A 288 -8.56 22.54 6.69
C ILE A 288 -8.90 21.76 7.96
N GLU A 289 -9.69 22.31 8.87
CA GLU A 289 -10.12 21.66 10.11
C GLU A 289 -10.97 20.41 9.83
N ILE A 290 -11.80 20.45 8.79
CA ILE A 290 -12.61 19.31 8.37
C ILE A 290 -11.74 18.30 7.62
N GLN A 291 -10.82 18.73 6.75
CA GLN A 291 -9.88 17.83 6.09
C GLN A 291 -9.01 17.07 7.10
N GLN A 292 -8.58 17.74 8.17
CA GLN A 292 -7.86 17.10 9.28
C GLN A 292 -8.71 16.04 9.98
N LYS A 293 -10.02 16.23 10.15
CA LYS A 293 -10.89 15.19 10.72
C LYS A 293 -10.92 13.93 9.85
N TYR A 294 -11.03 14.07 8.52
CA TYR A 294 -10.92 12.93 7.60
C TYR A 294 -9.56 12.22 7.74
N LEU A 295 -8.47 12.99 7.78
CA LEU A 295 -7.14 12.44 7.96
C LEU A 295 -6.98 11.69 9.28
N GLU A 296 -7.47 12.24 10.40
CA GLU A 296 -7.43 11.59 11.71
C GLU A 296 -8.27 10.31 11.76
N THR A 297 -9.42 10.27 11.07
CA THR A 297 -10.18 9.03 10.89
C THR A 297 -9.37 8.01 10.10
N LEU A 298 -8.79 8.40 8.96
CA LEU A 298 -7.94 7.51 8.17
C LEU A 298 -6.72 7.00 8.95
N ARG A 299 -6.09 7.83 9.78
CA ARG A 299 -4.95 7.44 10.64
C ARG A 299 -5.25 6.27 11.56
N LYS A 300 -6.51 6.14 11.99
CA LYS A 300 -7.02 5.04 12.82
C LYS A 300 -7.32 3.79 12.00
N LEU A 301 -7.84 3.97 10.79
CA LEU A 301 -8.29 2.88 9.91
C LEU A 301 -7.14 2.20 9.15
N ALA A 302 -6.23 2.98 8.59
CA ALA A 302 -5.17 2.53 7.67
C ALA A 302 -3.80 3.08 8.05
#